data_AF-A0A0R3TZW7-F1
#
_entry.id   AF-A0A0R3TZW7-F1
#
_cell.length_a   1.000
_cell.length_b   1.000
_cell.length_c   1.000
_cell.angle_alpha   90.00
_cell.angle_beta   90.00
_cell.angle_gamma   90.00
#
_symmetry.space_group_name_H-M   'P 1'
#
loop_
_entity.id
_entity.type
_entity.pdbx_description
1 polymer ?
#
loop_
_entity_poly.entity_id
_entity_poly.type
_entity_poly.pdbx_seq_one_letter_code
_entity_poly.pdbx_strand_id
1 'polypeptide(L)'
;MLVGPFSITSNRSAVFQATVPVRSISYTFIYRNPSLSWRNQIFQFLVTFDATTWALIFVSAAIVGASLAVLHRIKPGSTSYTLRLSLLFAFGYLFQGVRTRPPTYASSQILIIVWWLFCLILVIAFCANYAAFRSFNALENLPNSPITLLHQKYFKYAYIKESNMGYLMGKSLDSAIYSLYQMINTKFKYMIPNSRDEGINEVIKGKFALLDESPFSEYYARKYCLKSSPSLWFGTYVFFMPKKLSYGAIISEEIKKMRSDGTLEKIYKSEENKMMSTLPTYCGAMLEDQALGAMLNPLIDWSDYSVELATAVGIFIASLIGLLIVLITLLVEYLLGIYKEAMIDKDCHPVIL
;
A
#
# COMPACT_ATOMS: atom_id res chain seq x y z
N MET A 1 -4.68 40.48 -27.53
CA MET A 1 -4.05 39.94 -26.30
C MET A 1 -4.64 38.56 -26.08
N LEU A 2 -3.81 37.57 -25.78
CA LEU A 2 -4.26 36.22 -25.43
C LEU A 2 -4.16 36.07 -23.91
N VAL A 3 -5.31 35.83 -23.29
CA VAL A 3 -5.46 35.66 -21.86
C VAL A 3 -5.93 34.23 -21.61
N GLY A 4 -5.22 33.51 -20.75
CA GLY A 4 -5.51 32.11 -20.47
C GLY A 4 -4.34 31.45 -19.73
N PRO A 5 -4.50 30.16 -19.37
CA PRO A 5 -3.46 29.36 -18.71
C PRO A 5 -2.39 28.96 -19.74
N PHE A 6 -1.62 29.93 -20.23
CA PHE A 6 -0.57 29.68 -21.20
C PHE A 6 0.80 29.80 -20.55
N SER A 7 1.66 28.80 -20.75
CA SER A 7 3.08 28.90 -20.41
C SER A 7 3.93 29.34 -21.60
N ILE A 8 5.11 29.84 -21.26
CA ILE A 8 6.15 30.24 -22.19
C ILE A 8 6.75 29.00 -22.85
N THR A 9 6.70 28.95 -24.18
CA THR A 9 7.38 27.95 -25.01
C THR A 9 8.10 28.66 -26.16
N SER A 10 9.15 28.04 -26.70
CA SER A 10 9.95 28.65 -27.79
C SER A 10 9.11 28.93 -29.05
N ASN A 11 8.18 28.03 -29.39
CA ASN A 11 7.28 28.25 -30.53
C ASN A 11 6.35 29.45 -30.31
N ARG A 12 5.82 29.64 -29.09
CA ARG A 12 4.92 30.78 -28.78
C ARG A 12 5.68 32.09 -28.68
N SER A 13 6.89 32.10 -28.10
CA SER A 13 7.72 33.31 -27.97
C SER A 13 8.31 33.78 -29.32
N ALA A 14 8.40 32.88 -30.31
CA ALA A 14 8.77 33.26 -31.67
C ALA A 14 7.72 34.18 -32.32
N VAL A 15 6.44 33.96 -32.06
CA VAL A 15 5.33 34.71 -32.70
C VAL A 15 4.80 35.85 -31.80
N PHE A 16 4.66 35.57 -30.51
CA PHE A 16 4.08 36.49 -29.53
C PHE A 16 5.13 36.95 -28.50
N GLN A 17 4.94 38.15 -27.98
CA GLN A 17 5.66 38.63 -26.80
C GLN A 17 4.91 38.18 -25.55
N ALA A 18 5.59 37.45 -24.66
CA ALA A 18 5.05 37.13 -23.35
C ALA A 18 5.18 38.33 -22.41
N THR A 19 4.20 38.53 -21.53
CA THR A 19 4.32 39.45 -20.39
C THR A 19 5.27 38.89 -19.35
N VAL A 20 5.54 39.66 -18.30
CA VAL A 20 6.05 39.07 -17.04
C VAL A 20 5.13 37.94 -16.59
N PRO A 21 5.66 36.93 -15.86
CA PRO A 21 4.84 35.90 -15.23
C PRO A 21 3.66 36.54 -14.52
N VAL A 22 2.48 35.92 -14.58
CA VAL A 22 1.27 36.33 -13.85
C VAL A 22 1.10 35.45 -12.62
N ARG A 23 1.28 34.13 -12.78
CA ARG A 23 1.18 33.13 -11.71
C ARG A 23 2.26 32.07 -11.88
N SER A 24 2.88 31.67 -10.77
CA SER A 24 3.73 30.48 -10.70
C SER A 24 2.86 29.23 -10.58
N ILE A 25 3.17 28.21 -11.35
CA ILE A 25 2.56 26.88 -11.26
C ILE A 25 3.63 25.84 -10.99
N SER A 26 3.22 24.67 -10.56
CA SER A 26 4.07 23.49 -10.59
C SER A 26 3.48 22.42 -11.48
N TYR A 27 4.33 21.52 -11.94
CA TYR A 27 3.91 20.31 -12.62
C TYR A 27 3.93 19.18 -11.61
N THR A 28 2.81 18.47 -11.50
CA THR A 28 2.60 17.38 -10.57
C THR A 28 2.07 16.17 -11.33
N PHE A 29 1.85 15.08 -10.62
CA PHE A 29 1.03 14.00 -11.14
C PHE A 29 -0.05 13.62 -10.14
N ILE A 30 -1.22 13.25 -10.66
CA ILE A 30 -2.39 12.85 -9.91
C ILE A 30 -2.51 11.34 -10.02
N TYR A 31 -2.77 10.68 -8.90
CA TYR A 31 -2.94 9.23 -8.85
C TYR A 31 -3.95 8.85 -7.76
N ARG A 32 -4.50 7.64 -7.87
CA ARG A 32 -5.31 7.03 -6.82
C ARG A 32 -4.40 6.31 -5.83
N ASN A 33 -4.67 6.46 -4.53
CA ASN A 33 -3.85 5.80 -3.51
C ASN A 33 -3.84 4.28 -3.73
N PRO A 34 -2.67 3.64 -3.72
CA PRO A 34 -2.54 2.21 -3.88
C PRO A 34 -3.17 1.48 -2.70
N SER A 35 -4.42 1.02 -2.84
CA SER A 35 -5.00 0.07 -1.91
C SER A 35 -4.44 -1.33 -2.18
N LEU A 36 -3.97 -2.02 -1.14
CA LEU A 36 -3.66 -3.45 -1.20
C LEU A 36 -4.87 -4.22 -1.74
N SER A 37 -4.63 -5.32 -2.47
CA SER A 37 -5.72 -6.21 -2.87
C SER A 37 -6.43 -6.74 -1.62
N TRP A 38 -7.77 -6.83 -1.64
CA TRP A 38 -8.60 -7.34 -0.53
C TRP A 38 -8.05 -8.62 0.12
N ARG A 39 -7.55 -9.57 -0.68
CA ARG A 39 -6.92 -10.81 -0.16
C ARG A 39 -5.68 -10.51 0.69
N ASN A 40 -4.81 -9.61 0.23
CA ASN A 40 -3.58 -9.25 0.94
C ASN A 40 -3.86 -8.27 2.10
N GLN A 41 -4.99 -7.57 2.09
CA GLN A 41 -5.47 -6.77 3.22
C GLN A 41 -5.92 -7.67 4.38
N ILE A 42 -6.70 -8.71 4.09
CA ILE A 42 -7.19 -9.64 5.12
C ILE A 42 -6.06 -10.52 5.66
N PHE A 43 -5.18 -11.00 4.79
CA PHE A 43 -4.07 -11.89 5.14
C PHE A 43 -2.74 -11.15 5.27
N GLN A 44 -2.77 -9.92 5.78
CA GLN A 44 -1.57 -9.09 5.91
C GLN A 44 -0.49 -9.78 6.77
N PHE A 45 -0.90 -10.59 7.75
CA PHE A 45 0.00 -11.36 8.62
C PHE A 45 0.77 -12.48 7.90
N LEU A 46 0.29 -12.99 6.76
CA LEU A 46 0.99 -14.03 5.98
C LEU A 46 2.07 -13.45 5.06
N VAL A 47 1.94 -12.17 4.68
CA VAL A 47 2.86 -11.48 3.76
C VAL A 47 4.25 -11.26 4.38
N THR A 48 4.37 -11.36 5.71
CA THR A 48 5.62 -11.16 6.45
C THR A 48 6.74 -12.13 6.03
N PHE A 49 6.39 -13.35 5.61
CA PHE A 49 7.33 -14.36 5.14
C PHE A 49 6.95 -14.87 3.76
N ASP A 50 7.95 -15.12 2.92
CA ASP A 50 7.74 -15.73 1.62
C ASP A 50 7.29 -17.19 1.76
N ALA A 51 6.61 -17.72 0.75
CA ALA A 51 6.11 -19.09 0.73
C ALA A 51 7.24 -20.12 0.95
N THR A 52 8.42 -19.82 0.43
CA THR A 52 9.63 -20.63 0.62
C THR A 52 10.06 -20.67 2.10
N THR A 53 10.03 -19.53 2.78
CA THR A 53 10.36 -19.43 4.21
C THR A 53 9.34 -20.16 5.06
N TRP A 54 8.05 -20.02 4.77
CA TRP A 54 6.98 -20.78 5.43
C TRP A 54 7.22 -22.29 5.30
N ALA A 55 7.50 -22.79 4.09
CA ALA A 55 7.77 -24.21 3.86
C ALA A 55 8.98 -24.69 4.68
N LEU A 56 10.05 -23.92 4.75
CA LEU A 56 11.24 -24.25 5.55
C LEU A 56 10.95 -24.32 7.06
N ILE A 57 10.06 -23.47 7.58
CA ILE A 57 9.62 -23.51 8.98
C ILE A 57 8.87 -24.83 9.27
N PHE A 58 7.96 -25.25 8.38
CA PHE A 58 7.26 -26.53 8.54
C PHE A 58 8.20 -27.73 8.43
N VAL A 59 9.15 -27.69 7.48
CA VAL A 59 10.16 -28.74 7.30
C VAL A 59 11.08 -28.84 8.52
N SER A 60 11.55 -27.71 9.06
CA SER A 60 12.41 -27.72 10.26
C SER A 60 11.67 -28.25 11.49
N ALA A 61 10.40 -27.89 11.67
CA ALA A 61 9.55 -28.44 12.74
C ALA A 61 9.37 -29.95 12.60
N ALA A 62 9.15 -30.46 11.39
CA ALA A 62 9.04 -31.89 11.12
C ALA A 62 10.35 -32.64 11.42
N ILE A 63 11.49 -32.07 11.03
CA ILE A 63 12.83 -32.63 11.31
C ILE A 63 13.05 -32.71 12.82
N VAL A 64 12.80 -31.63 13.57
CA VAL A 64 12.98 -31.62 15.03
C VAL A 64 12.05 -32.61 15.71
N GLY A 65 10.78 -32.68 15.29
CA GLY A 65 9.83 -33.67 15.81
C GLY A 65 10.26 -35.11 15.54
N ALA A 66 10.79 -35.40 14.35
CA ALA A 66 11.33 -36.70 13.99
C ALA A 66 12.60 -37.04 14.79
N SER A 67 13.54 -36.10 14.95
CA SER A 67 14.74 -36.27 15.76
C SER A 67 14.39 -36.57 17.22
N LEU A 68 13.40 -35.87 17.77
CA LEU A 68 12.92 -36.10 19.14
C LEU A 68 12.32 -37.51 19.28
N ALA A 69 11.51 -37.95 18.31
CA ALA A 69 10.95 -39.29 18.31
C ALA A 69 12.02 -40.40 18.19
N VAL A 70 13.07 -40.18 17.39
CA VAL A 70 14.21 -41.11 17.29
C VAL A 70 14.97 -41.19 18.62
N LEU A 71 15.23 -40.05 19.27
CA LEU A 71 15.89 -40.02 20.57
C LEU A 71 15.10 -40.80 21.63
N HIS A 72 13.77 -40.69 21.62
CA HIS A 72 12.90 -41.44 22.52
C HIS A 72 12.81 -42.94 22.19
N ARG A 73 12.99 -43.33 20.91
CA ARG A 73 13.08 -44.75 20.50
C ARG A 73 14.38 -45.40 20.94
N ILE A 74 15.51 -44.68 20.85
CA ILE A 74 16.84 -45.22 21.20
C ILE A 74 17.00 -45.34 22.72
N LYS A 75 16.48 -44.38 23.49
CA LYS A 75 16.48 -44.43 24.96
C LYS A 75 15.07 -44.18 25.48
N PRO A 76 14.26 -45.24 25.70
CA PRO A 76 12.95 -45.07 26.30
C PRO A 76 13.10 -44.65 27.77
N GLY A 77 12.77 -43.40 28.06
CA GLY A 77 12.65 -42.91 29.44
C GLY A 77 11.32 -43.32 30.07
N SER A 78 11.04 -42.84 31.28
CA SER A 78 9.75 -43.05 31.97
C SER A 78 8.54 -42.42 31.28
N THR A 79 8.77 -41.60 30.23
CA THR A 79 7.74 -40.97 29.42
C THR A 79 7.86 -41.46 27.97
N SER A 80 6.86 -42.22 27.52
CA SER A 80 6.81 -42.74 26.15
C SER A 80 6.17 -41.69 25.22
N TYR A 81 7.00 -40.90 24.55
CA TYR A 81 6.53 -39.98 23.50
C TYR A 81 6.33 -40.77 22.20
N THR A 82 5.07 -40.91 21.77
CA THR A 82 4.73 -41.41 20.43
C THR A 82 5.07 -40.35 19.37
N LEU A 83 5.35 -40.77 18.12
CA LEU A 83 5.65 -39.86 16.99
C LEU A 83 4.65 -38.70 16.86
N ARG A 84 3.35 -38.99 17.06
CA ARG A 84 2.27 -37.99 17.07
C ARG A 84 2.48 -36.94 18.16
N LEU A 85 2.84 -37.37 19.37
CA LEU A 85 3.09 -36.51 20.53
C LEU A 85 4.36 -35.66 20.34
N SER A 86 5.41 -36.21 19.74
CA SER A 86 6.65 -35.48 19.43
C SER A 86 6.46 -34.42 18.34
N LEU A 87 5.68 -34.72 17.30
CA LEU A 87 5.33 -33.73 16.27
C LEU A 87 4.44 -32.63 16.84
N LEU A 88 3.41 -32.99 17.62
CA LEU A 88 2.55 -32.02 18.31
C LEU A 88 3.35 -31.14 19.28
N PHE A 89 4.37 -31.69 19.93
CA PHE A 89 5.30 -30.92 20.75
C PHE A 89 6.14 -29.93 19.92
N ALA A 90 6.74 -30.38 18.82
CA ALA A 90 7.55 -29.53 17.94
C ALA A 90 6.73 -28.36 17.35
N PHE A 91 5.51 -28.63 16.88
CA PHE A 91 4.57 -27.61 16.40
C PHE A 91 4.03 -26.71 17.51
N GLY A 92 3.77 -27.28 18.69
CA GLY A 92 3.26 -26.54 19.84
C GLY A 92 4.25 -25.53 20.43
N TYR A 93 5.55 -25.84 20.40
CA TYR A 93 6.60 -24.90 20.82
C TYR A 93 6.75 -23.69 19.87
N LEU A 94 6.35 -23.84 18.61
CA LEU A 94 6.39 -22.79 17.59
C LEU A 94 5.45 -21.62 17.92
N PHE A 95 4.36 -21.87 18.66
CA PHE A 95 3.31 -20.91 19.01
C PHE A 95 3.24 -20.58 20.51
N GLN A 96 4.37 -20.60 21.22
CA GLN A 96 4.50 -20.28 22.67
C GLN A 96 4.06 -21.37 23.67
N GLY A 97 4.16 -22.64 23.27
CA GLY A 97 4.50 -23.72 24.20
C GLY A 97 3.34 -24.61 24.61
N VAL A 98 3.57 -25.92 24.53
CA VAL A 98 2.72 -26.95 25.14
C VAL A 98 3.35 -27.32 26.48
N ARG A 99 2.55 -27.35 27.55
CA ARG A 99 2.99 -27.89 28.85
C ARG A 99 3.04 -29.42 28.77
N THR A 100 4.09 -29.98 28.18
CA THR A 100 4.40 -31.40 28.35
C THR A 100 5.49 -31.60 29.40
N ARG A 101 5.56 -32.80 29.96
CA ARG A 101 6.63 -33.13 30.91
C ARG A 101 7.99 -33.03 30.21
N PRO A 102 8.98 -32.32 30.75
CA PRO A 102 10.29 -32.25 30.12
C PRO A 102 10.88 -33.67 29.96
N PRO A 103 11.55 -33.98 28.84
CA PRO A 103 12.15 -35.29 28.65
C PRO A 103 13.29 -35.50 29.65
N THR A 104 13.51 -36.76 30.03
CA THR A 104 14.42 -37.14 31.11
C THR A 104 15.90 -37.10 30.74
N TYR A 105 16.24 -37.10 29.44
CA TYR A 105 17.64 -37.18 28.99
C TYR A 105 18.20 -35.81 28.57
N ALA A 106 19.48 -35.58 28.86
CA ALA A 106 20.18 -34.33 28.55
C ALA A 106 20.19 -33.99 27.04
N SER A 107 20.33 -35.00 26.16
CA SER A 107 20.33 -34.79 24.70
C SER A 107 19.00 -34.24 24.18
N SER A 108 17.88 -34.78 24.67
CA SER A 108 16.55 -34.28 24.34
C SER A 108 16.29 -32.89 24.92
N GLN A 109 16.83 -32.58 26.10
CA GLN A 109 16.69 -31.25 26.71
C GLN A 109 17.44 -30.18 25.90
N ILE A 110 18.66 -30.47 25.46
CA ILE A 110 19.45 -29.55 24.61
C ILE A 110 18.73 -29.32 23.27
N LEU A 111 18.20 -30.39 22.64
CA LEU A 111 17.44 -30.26 21.40
C LEU A 111 16.23 -29.31 21.55
N ILE A 112 15.51 -29.43 22.67
CA ILE A 112 14.36 -28.55 22.98
C ILE A 112 14.82 -27.11 23.19
N ILE A 113 15.91 -26.88 23.92
CA ILE A 113 16.44 -25.53 24.16
C ILE A 113 16.85 -24.86 22.84
N VAL A 114 17.51 -25.60 21.95
CA VAL A 114 17.90 -25.08 20.62
C VAL A 114 16.67 -24.78 19.78
N TRP A 115 15.68 -25.67 19.76
CA TRP A 115 14.42 -25.44 19.04
C TRP A 115 13.64 -24.24 19.59
N TRP A 116 13.60 -24.09 20.91
CA TRP A 116 12.96 -22.97 21.58
C TRP A 116 13.64 -21.64 21.24
N LEU A 117 14.98 -21.60 21.26
CA LEU A 117 15.74 -20.42 20.85
C LEU A 117 15.44 -20.04 19.39
N PHE A 118 15.39 -21.03 18.49
CA PHE A 118 15.02 -20.82 17.10
C PHE A 118 13.61 -20.22 16.95
N CYS A 119 12.62 -20.78 17.64
CA CYS A 119 11.24 -20.27 17.63
C CYS A 119 11.16 -18.84 18.17
N LEU A 120 11.88 -18.54 19.26
CA LEU A 120 11.94 -17.21 19.84
C LEU A 120 12.49 -16.18 18.85
N ILE A 121 13.60 -16.49 18.18
CA ILE A 121 14.19 -15.63 17.14
C ILE A 121 13.21 -15.42 15.98
N LEU A 122 12.53 -16.49 15.55
CA LEU A 122 11.54 -16.45 14.47
C LEU A 122 10.36 -15.52 14.82
N VAL A 123 9.81 -15.62 16.04
CA VAL A 123 8.70 -14.76 16.50
C VAL A 123 9.15 -13.30 16.57
N ILE A 124 10.34 -13.01 17.08
CA ILE A 124 10.86 -11.64 17.11
C ILE A 124 11.02 -11.09 15.70
N ALA A 125 11.60 -11.87 14.77
CA ALA A 125 11.75 -11.47 13.38
C ALA A 125 10.40 -11.26 12.68
N PHE A 126 9.40 -12.10 12.99
CA PHE A 126 8.04 -11.95 12.50
C PHE A 126 7.43 -10.62 12.97
N CYS A 127 7.47 -10.33 14.28
CA CYS A 127 6.94 -9.10 14.84
C CYS A 127 7.66 -7.87 14.26
N ALA A 128 8.98 -7.92 14.12
CA ALA A 128 9.79 -6.84 13.55
C ALA A 128 9.47 -6.59 12.08
N ASN A 129 9.41 -7.64 11.25
CA ASN A 129 9.10 -7.52 9.82
C ASN A 129 7.64 -7.10 9.60
N TYR A 130 6.71 -7.60 10.40
CA TYR A 130 5.30 -7.21 10.33
C TYR A 130 5.12 -5.72 10.71
N ALA A 131 5.77 -5.28 11.80
CA ALA A 131 5.79 -3.87 12.19
C ALA A 131 6.43 -2.98 11.10
N ALA A 132 7.56 -3.41 10.54
CA ALA A 132 8.23 -2.69 9.44
C ALA A 132 7.36 -2.63 8.17
N PHE A 133 6.66 -3.71 7.83
CA PHE A 133 5.73 -3.74 6.69
C PHE A 133 4.55 -2.79 6.90
N ARG A 134 3.99 -2.72 8.12
CA ARG A 134 2.95 -1.74 8.46
C ARG A 134 3.47 -0.32 8.35
N SER A 135 4.66 -0.04 8.88
CA SER A 135 5.30 1.27 8.76
C SER A 135 5.63 1.63 7.31
N PHE A 136 6.00 0.68 6.45
CA PHE A 136 6.28 0.94 5.03
C PHE A 136 5.00 1.18 4.20
N ASN A 137 3.89 0.52 4.54
CA ASN A 137 2.61 0.83 3.89
C ASN A 137 2.04 2.17 4.37
N ALA A 138 2.31 2.56 5.63
CA ALA A 138 1.98 3.89 6.15
C ALA A 138 2.91 4.99 5.58
N LEU A 139 4.20 4.68 5.42
CA LEU A 139 5.21 5.49 4.72
C LEU A 139 5.19 5.13 3.24
N GLU A 140 4.07 5.39 2.62
CA GLU A 140 3.85 5.23 1.20
C GLU A 140 5.06 5.82 0.43
N ASN A 141 5.95 4.98 -0.10
CA ASN A 141 7.01 5.38 -1.04
C ASN A 141 6.37 5.68 -2.40
N LEU A 142 5.39 6.56 -2.37
CA LEU A 142 4.80 7.19 -3.53
C LEU A 142 5.93 7.94 -4.24
N PRO A 143 5.95 7.91 -5.57
CA PRO A 143 7.04 8.52 -6.32
C PRO A 143 7.04 10.05 -6.13
N ASN A 144 7.73 10.56 -5.13
CA ASN A 144 7.83 11.98 -4.82
C ASN A 144 8.68 12.79 -5.80
N SER A 145 9.38 12.13 -6.73
CA SER A 145 10.34 12.74 -7.64
C SER A 145 10.24 12.13 -9.04
N PRO A 146 10.72 12.83 -10.08
CA PRO A 146 10.80 12.27 -11.43
C PRO A 146 11.59 10.95 -11.50
N ILE A 147 12.65 10.83 -10.70
CA ILE A 147 13.53 9.65 -10.67
C ILE A 147 12.81 8.46 -10.03
N THR A 148 12.14 8.68 -8.90
CA THR A 148 11.37 7.62 -8.23
C THR A 148 10.19 7.16 -9.11
N LEU A 149 9.59 8.07 -9.89
CA LEU A 149 8.56 7.74 -10.88
C LEU A 149 9.06 6.90 -12.06
N LEU A 150 10.34 7.06 -12.45
CA LEU A 150 10.97 6.24 -13.50
C LEU A 150 11.25 4.81 -13.05
N HIS A 151 11.72 4.62 -11.82
CA HIS A 151 12.14 3.32 -11.31
C HIS A 151 11.01 2.46 -10.76
N GLN A 152 9.88 3.08 -10.37
CA GLN A 152 8.72 2.34 -9.89
C GLN A 152 8.07 1.51 -11.02
N LYS A 153 7.48 0.38 -10.65
CA LYS A 153 6.79 -0.56 -11.58
C LYS A 153 5.27 -0.61 -11.39
N TYR A 154 4.73 0.10 -10.40
CA TYR A 154 3.34 0.01 -9.99
C TYR A 154 2.42 0.89 -10.85
N PHE A 155 2.76 2.17 -11.00
CA PHE A 155 2.00 3.13 -11.77
C PHE A 155 2.46 3.16 -13.22
N LYS A 156 1.50 3.07 -14.13
CA LYS A 156 1.66 3.57 -15.49
C LYS A 156 1.48 5.09 -15.45
N TYR A 157 2.13 5.82 -16.34
CA TYR A 157 2.03 7.28 -16.33
C TYR A 157 2.06 7.87 -17.73
N ALA A 158 1.34 8.97 -17.92
CA ALA A 158 1.33 9.73 -19.17
C ALA A 158 0.92 11.19 -18.92
N TYR A 159 1.17 12.05 -19.90
CA TYR A 159 0.64 13.41 -19.98
C TYR A 159 -0.52 13.46 -20.97
N ILE A 160 -1.30 14.54 -20.97
CA ILE A 160 -2.40 14.74 -21.92
C ILE A 160 -1.85 15.03 -23.33
N LYS A 161 -2.39 14.38 -24.37
CA LYS A 161 -1.97 14.58 -25.77
C LYS A 161 -1.99 16.07 -26.14
N GLU A 162 -0.94 16.51 -26.84
CA GLU A 162 -0.77 17.91 -27.27
C GLU A 162 -0.79 18.97 -26.13
N SER A 163 -0.59 18.53 -24.89
CA SER A 163 -0.43 19.44 -23.76
C SER A 163 0.90 20.19 -23.78
N ASN A 164 0.89 21.34 -23.11
CA ASN A 164 2.08 22.13 -22.83
C ASN A 164 3.13 21.31 -22.06
N MET A 165 2.68 20.45 -21.15
CA MET A 165 3.52 19.53 -20.40
C MET A 165 4.29 18.58 -21.32
N GLY A 166 3.61 17.91 -22.25
CA GLY A 166 4.27 17.00 -23.20
C GLY A 166 5.35 17.69 -24.04
N TYR A 167 5.07 18.92 -24.50
CA TYR A 167 6.04 19.73 -25.24
C TYR A 167 7.26 20.10 -24.38
N LEU A 168 7.04 20.58 -23.16
CA LEU A 168 8.11 21.00 -22.24
C LEU A 168 8.98 19.82 -21.81
N MET A 169 8.39 18.66 -21.51
CA MET A 169 9.16 17.47 -21.15
C MET A 169 10.05 16.99 -22.32
N GLY A 170 9.56 17.04 -23.56
CA GLY A 170 10.33 16.70 -24.75
C GLY A 170 11.45 17.68 -25.10
N LYS A 171 11.46 18.88 -24.50
CA LYS A 171 12.50 19.91 -24.65
C LYS A 171 13.28 20.19 -23.37
N SER A 172 13.03 19.42 -22.32
CA SER A 172 13.68 19.61 -21.02
C SER A 172 15.17 19.29 -21.12
N LEU A 173 16.00 20.10 -20.43
CA LEU A 173 17.43 19.84 -20.25
C LEU A 173 17.69 18.85 -19.10
N ASP A 174 16.71 18.65 -18.22
CA ASP A 174 16.80 17.68 -17.14
C ASP A 174 16.66 16.26 -17.70
N SER A 175 17.70 15.46 -17.52
CA SER A 175 17.77 14.06 -17.95
C SER A 175 16.62 13.23 -17.38
N ALA A 176 16.20 13.47 -16.12
CA ALA A 176 15.12 12.71 -15.50
C ALA A 176 13.77 13.01 -16.16
N ILE A 177 13.46 14.27 -16.41
CA ILE A 177 12.22 14.70 -17.08
C ILE A 177 12.20 14.24 -18.53
N TYR A 178 13.33 14.35 -19.24
CA TYR A 178 13.44 13.88 -20.61
C TYR A 178 13.30 12.35 -20.71
N SER A 179 13.87 11.61 -19.75
CA SER A 179 13.71 10.15 -19.65
C SER A 179 12.25 9.75 -19.41
N LEU A 180 11.50 10.51 -18.59
CA LEU A 180 10.05 10.30 -18.43
C LEU A 180 9.32 10.47 -19.76
N TYR A 181 9.63 11.54 -20.50
CA TYR A 181 9.04 11.77 -21.83
C TYR A 181 9.34 10.61 -22.80
N GLN A 182 10.57 10.11 -22.81
CA GLN A 182 10.94 8.97 -23.63
C GLN A 182 10.20 7.69 -23.23
N MET A 183 10.10 7.41 -21.92
CA MET A 183 9.38 6.24 -21.42
C MET A 183 7.88 6.30 -21.80
N ILE A 184 7.27 7.48 -21.67
CA ILE A 184 5.87 7.70 -22.05
C ILE A 184 5.68 7.42 -23.54
N ASN A 185 6.54 7.98 -24.40
CA ASN A 185 6.39 7.85 -25.86
C ASN A 185 6.84 6.53 -26.46
N THR A 186 7.61 5.72 -25.72
CA THR A 186 8.06 4.40 -26.16
C THR A 186 7.17 3.29 -25.59
N LYS A 187 7.10 3.20 -24.25
CA LYS A 187 6.43 2.11 -23.54
C LYS A 187 4.95 2.38 -23.28
N PHE A 188 4.58 3.62 -23.00
CA PHE A 188 3.22 3.99 -22.61
C PHE A 188 2.45 4.79 -23.67
N LYS A 189 2.90 4.74 -24.94
CA LYS A 189 2.34 5.54 -26.05
C LYS A 189 0.83 5.38 -26.21
N TYR A 190 0.33 4.16 -26.04
CA TYR A 190 -1.09 3.82 -26.17
C TYR A 190 -1.95 4.27 -24.96
N MET A 191 -1.33 4.77 -23.89
CA MET A 191 -2.01 5.24 -22.68
C MET A 191 -1.99 6.76 -22.55
N ILE A 192 -1.57 7.48 -23.59
CA ILE A 192 -1.63 8.95 -23.63
C ILE A 192 -3.09 9.35 -23.90
N PRO A 193 -3.81 9.94 -22.93
CA PRO A 193 -5.20 10.33 -23.11
C PRO A 193 -5.32 11.53 -24.06
N ASN A 194 -6.41 11.58 -24.84
CA ASN A 194 -6.68 12.69 -25.76
C ASN A 194 -7.26 13.91 -25.05
N SER A 195 -7.95 13.71 -23.92
CA SER A 195 -8.53 14.77 -23.10
C SER A 195 -8.18 14.61 -21.63
N ARG A 196 -8.33 15.71 -20.87
CA ARG A 196 -8.12 15.69 -19.43
C ARG A 196 -9.10 14.74 -18.73
N ASP A 197 -10.38 14.78 -19.10
CA ASP A 197 -11.40 13.94 -18.49
C ASP A 197 -11.16 12.44 -18.76
N GLU A 198 -10.66 12.09 -19.94
CA GLU A 198 -10.22 10.71 -20.25
C GLU A 198 -9.06 10.29 -19.33
N GLY A 199 -8.05 11.16 -19.18
CA GLY A 199 -6.93 10.91 -18.27
C GLY A 199 -7.37 10.74 -16.81
N ILE A 200 -8.28 11.58 -16.33
CA ILE A 200 -8.81 11.50 -14.97
C ILE A 200 -9.62 10.22 -14.77
N ASN A 201 -10.43 9.81 -15.74
CA ASN A 201 -11.16 8.54 -15.67
C ASN A 201 -10.22 7.33 -15.57
N GLU A 202 -9.08 7.35 -16.26
CA GLU A 202 -8.04 6.33 -16.10
C GLU A 202 -7.36 6.38 -14.72
N VAL A 203 -7.11 7.57 -14.17
CA VAL A 203 -6.59 7.70 -12.80
C VAL A 203 -7.56 7.11 -11.77
N ILE A 204 -8.86 7.35 -11.93
CA ILE A 204 -9.91 6.84 -11.03
C ILE A 204 -9.94 5.31 -11.04
N LYS A 205 -9.72 4.66 -12.19
CA LYS A 205 -9.59 3.20 -12.30
C LYS A 205 -8.39 2.65 -11.53
N GLY A 206 -7.39 3.48 -11.24
CA GLY A 206 -6.19 3.14 -10.46
C GLY A 206 -5.04 2.59 -11.30
N LYS A 207 -3.87 2.40 -10.66
CA LYS A 207 -2.60 1.96 -11.30
C LYS A 207 -2.13 2.85 -12.47
N PHE A 208 -2.68 4.05 -12.59
CA PHE A 208 -2.32 5.06 -13.56
C PHE A 208 -2.14 6.41 -12.87
N ALA A 209 -1.12 7.15 -13.29
CA ALA A 209 -0.78 8.48 -12.82
C ALA A 209 -0.80 9.46 -13.99
N LEU A 210 -1.64 10.50 -13.90
CA LEU A 210 -1.73 11.55 -14.90
C LEU A 210 -0.81 12.69 -14.53
N LEU A 211 0.14 12.99 -15.40
CA LEU A 211 1.02 14.14 -15.30
C LEU A 211 0.27 15.39 -15.80
N ASP A 212 0.14 16.42 -14.96
CA ASP A 212 -0.57 17.66 -15.29
C ASP A 212 -0.10 18.87 -14.44
N GLU A 213 -0.62 20.05 -14.72
CA GLU A 213 -0.33 21.29 -14.00
C GLU A 213 -1.11 21.37 -12.67
N SER A 214 -0.47 21.90 -11.62
CA SER A 214 -0.97 21.91 -10.24
C SER A 214 -2.40 22.43 -10.04
N PRO A 215 -2.87 23.55 -10.66
CA PRO A 215 -4.25 24.02 -10.41
C PRO A 215 -5.31 23.03 -10.91
N PHE A 216 -5.02 22.30 -11.99
CA PHE A 216 -5.92 21.24 -12.45
C PHE A 216 -5.79 20.01 -11.56
N SER A 217 -4.56 19.63 -11.23
CA SER A 217 -4.29 18.49 -10.35
C SER A 217 -4.97 18.61 -8.99
N GLU A 218 -4.87 19.76 -8.33
CA GLU A 218 -5.48 20.02 -7.03
C GLU A 218 -7.01 20.00 -7.10
N TYR A 219 -7.59 20.59 -8.16
CA TYR A 219 -9.03 20.57 -8.38
C TYR A 219 -9.57 19.14 -8.54
N TYR A 220 -8.98 18.35 -9.44
CA TYR A 220 -9.43 16.98 -9.69
C TYR A 220 -9.10 16.03 -8.53
N ALA A 221 -8.00 16.26 -7.82
CA ALA A 221 -7.67 15.54 -6.60
C ALA A 221 -8.74 15.71 -5.53
N ARG A 222 -9.20 16.95 -5.30
CA ARG A 222 -10.28 17.21 -4.35
C ARG A 222 -11.64 16.70 -4.83
N LYS A 223 -11.94 16.84 -6.12
CA LYS A 223 -13.22 16.41 -6.71
C LYS A 223 -13.43 14.90 -6.66
N TYR A 224 -12.39 14.12 -6.95
CA TYR A 224 -12.47 12.65 -7.06
C TYR A 224 -11.72 11.91 -5.96
N CYS A 225 -11.28 12.62 -4.92
CA CYS A 225 -10.60 12.02 -3.79
C CYS A 225 -9.33 11.28 -4.16
N LEU A 226 -8.57 11.90 -5.06
CA LEU A 226 -7.28 11.41 -5.53
C LEU A 226 -6.17 12.15 -4.76
N LYS A 227 -4.94 11.67 -4.91
CA LYS A 227 -3.75 12.32 -4.35
C LYS A 227 -2.96 12.99 -5.48
N SER A 228 -2.42 14.17 -5.19
CA SER A 228 -1.46 14.85 -6.05
C SER A 228 -0.06 14.69 -5.45
N SER A 229 0.94 14.52 -6.31
CA SER A 229 2.34 14.50 -5.90
C SER A 229 2.83 15.88 -5.44
N PRO A 230 3.98 15.92 -4.74
CA PRO A 230 4.79 17.13 -4.66
C PRO A 230 5.15 17.67 -6.05
N SER A 231 5.58 18.92 -6.08
CA SER A 231 5.99 19.62 -7.31
C SER A 231 7.21 18.94 -7.93
N LEU A 232 7.09 18.44 -9.16
CA LEU A 232 8.20 17.84 -9.91
C LEU A 232 9.15 18.92 -10.44
N TRP A 233 8.58 19.96 -11.05
CA TRP A 233 9.27 21.17 -11.48
C TRP A 233 8.28 22.35 -11.53
N PHE A 234 8.81 23.54 -11.73
CA PHE A 234 8.03 24.78 -11.73
C PHE A 234 7.84 25.34 -13.13
N GLY A 235 6.69 25.98 -13.33
CA GLY A 235 6.33 26.71 -14.52
C GLY A 235 5.71 28.06 -14.18
N THR A 236 5.37 28.82 -15.22
CA THR A 236 4.66 30.09 -15.05
C THR A 236 3.59 30.24 -16.12
N TYR A 237 2.49 30.88 -15.74
CA TYR A 237 1.52 31.41 -16.68
C TYR A 237 1.84 32.84 -17.03
N VAL A 238 1.68 33.16 -18.32
CA VAL A 238 1.89 34.48 -18.91
C VAL A 238 0.72 34.84 -19.80
N PHE A 239 0.55 36.14 -20.02
CA PHE A 239 -0.29 36.61 -21.12
C PHE A 239 0.57 36.81 -22.36
N PHE A 240 -0.02 36.54 -23.53
CA PHE A 240 0.67 36.71 -24.80
C PHE A 240 0.11 37.91 -25.55
N MET A 241 1.02 38.69 -26.14
CA MET A 241 0.71 39.89 -26.88
C MET A 241 1.38 39.88 -28.26
N PRO A 242 0.75 40.45 -29.29
CA PRO A 242 1.40 40.66 -30.59
C PRO A 242 2.65 41.54 -30.44
N LYS A 243 3.79 41.12 -30.98
CA LYS A 243 5.09 41.82 -30.86
C LYS A 243 5.09 43.27 -31.36
N LYS A 244 4.21 43.60 -32.31
CA LYS A 244 4.14 44.94 -32.93
C LYS A 244 3.40 45.97 -32.05
N LEU A 245 2.79 45.55 -30.94
CA LEU A 245 1.99 46.43 -30.08
C LEU A 245 2.80 46.89 -28.86
N SER A 246 2.82 48.19 -28.61
CA SER A 246 3.54 48.83 -27.49
C SER A 246 2.92 48.57 -26.11
N TYR A 247 1.71 48.01 -26.04
CA TYR A 247 1.01 47.72 -24.80
C TYR A 247 1.68 46.64 -23.92
N GLY A 248 2.61 45.85 -24.48
CA GLY A 248 3.32 44.78 -23.74
C GLY A 248 4.08 45.28 -22.52
N ALA A 249 4.73 46.44 -22.63
CA ALA A 249 5.48 47.05 -21.53
C ALA A 249 4.54 47.57 -20.43
N ILE A 250 3.48 48.27 -20.82
CA ILE A 250 2.49 48.86 -19.91
C ILE A 250 1.80 47.76 -19.09
N ILE A 251 1.31 46.70 -19.75
CA ILE A 251 0.65 45.59 -19.06
C ILE A 251 1.63 44.85 -18.15
N SER A 252 2.88 44.67 -18.59
CA SER A 252 3.89 44.02 -17.76
C SER A 252 4.23 44.83 -16.50
N GLU A 253 4.25 46.16 -16.60
CA GLU A 253 4.44 47.04 -15.44
C GLU A 253 3.25 46.97 -14.48
N GLU A 254 2.02 46.96 -15.01
CA GLU A 254 0.82 46.84 -14.18
C GLU A 254 0.75 45.49 -13.46
N ILE A 255 1.09 44.38 -14.14
CA ILE A 255 1.18 43.05 -13.51
C ILE A 255 2.23 43.05 -12.39
N LYS A 256 3.35 43.77 -12.55
CA LYS A 256 4.36 43.91 -11.49
C LYS A 256 3.80 44.67 -10.28
N LYS A 257 3.08 45.78 -10.49
CA LYS A 257 2.40 46.54 -9.42
C LYS A 257 1.36 45.69 -8.70
N MET A 258 0.48 45.02 -9.45
CA MET A 258 -0.53 44.14 -8.86
C MET A 258 0.09 42.94 -8.11
N ARG A 259 1.30 42.50 -8.48
CA ARG A 259 2.05 41.49 -7.73
C ARG A 259 2.65 42.06 -6.45
N SER A 260 3.30 43.23 -6.49
CA SER A 260 3.92 43.84 -5.31
C SER A 260 2.89 44.15 -4.23
N ASP A 261 1.70 44.57 -4.64
CA ASP A 261 0.65 45.03 -3.74
C ASP A 261 -0.23 43.86 -3.23
N GLY A 262 0.06 42.63 -3.69
CA GLY A 262 -0.67 41.42 -3.31
C GLY A 262 -2.08 41.29 -3.89
N THR A 263 -2.49 42.21 -4.78
CA THR A 263 -3.81 42.20 -5.43
C THR A 263 -4.01 40.94 -6.27
N LEU A 264 -2.98 40.49 -7.02
CA LEU A 264 -3.06 39.23 -7.79
C LEU A 264 -3.34 38.03 -6.89
N GLU A 265 -2.64 37.91 -5.77
CA GLU A 265 -2.80 36.79 -4.84
C GLU A 265 -4.20 36.78 -4.21
N LYS A 266 -4.75 37.96 -3.88
CA LYS A 266 -6.13 38.10 -3.37
C LYS A 266 -7.17 37.65 -4.39
N ILE A 267 -7.01 38.05 -5.65
CA ILE A 267 -7.91 37.64 -6.75
C ILE A 267 -7.84 36.12 -6.91
N TYR A 268 -6.64 35.55 -7.00
CA TYR A 268 -6.49 34.10 -7.17
C TYR A 268 -7.08 33.31 -6.01
N LYS A 269 -6.77 33.65 -4.75
CA LYS A 269 -7.34 32.98 -3.58
C LYS A 269 -8.85 33.12 -3.51
N SER A 270 -9.40 34.28 -3.87
CA SER A 270 -10.84 34.50 -3.91
C SER A 270 -11.52 33.56 -4.91
N GLU A 271 -11.02 33.49 -6.15
CA GLU A 271 -11.59 32.65 -7.19
C GLU A 271 -11.36 31.15 -6.92
N GLU A 272 -10.19 30.78 -6.39
CA GLU A 272 -9.88 29.42 -5.97
C GLU A 272 -10.83 28.95 -4.85
N ASN A 273 -11.06 29.78 -3.84
CA ASN A 273 -12.01 29.47 -2.76
C ASN A 273 -13.43 29.31 -3.27
N LYS A 274 -13.88 30.14 -4.23
CA LYS A 274 -15.20 29.99 -4.88
C LYS A 274 -15.30 28.68 -5.66
N MET A 275 -14.23 28.30 -6.36
CA MET A 275 -14.20 27.04 -7.11
C MET A 275 -14.20 25.84 -6.17
N MET A 276 -13.39 25.90 -5.10
CA MET A 276 -13.24 24.83 -4.12
C MET A 276 -14.43 24.68 -3.17
N SER A 277 -15.21 25.74 -2.92
CA SER A 277 -16.42 25.66 -2.07
C SER A 277 -17.54 24.83 -2.70
N THR A 278 -17.52 24.65 -4.03
CA THR A 278 -18.47 23.79 -4.74
C THR A 278 -18.14 22.30 -4.63
N LEU A 279 -16.93 21.97 -4.17
CA LEU A 279 -16.46 20.60 -4.04
C LEU A 279 -16.67 20.08 -2.61
N PRO A 280 -16.90 18.77 -2.43
CA PRO A 280 -16.96 18.18 -1.10
C PRO A 280 -15.67 18.48 -0.33
N THR A 281 -15.82 18.88 0.94
CA THR A 281 -14.70 19.20 1.83
C THR A 281 -13.97 17.94 2.30
N TYR A 282 -14.67 16.81 2.33
CA TYR A 282 -14.16 15.53 2.77
C TYR A 282 -14.41 14.46 1.72
N CYS A 283 -13.45 13.56 1.62
CA CYS A 283 -13.42 12.49 0.67
C CYS A 283 -13.74 11.18 1.38
N GLY A 284 -15.03 10.83 1.46
CA GLY A 284 -15.48 9.51 1.91
C GLY A 284 -15.07 9.16 3.34
N ALA A 285 -15.70 9.79 4.32
CA ALA A 285 -15.87 9.30 5.67
C ALA A 285 -17.29 9.72 6.10
N MET A 286 -18.11 8.78 6.55
CA MET A 286 -19.46 9.08 7.02
C MET A 286 -19.38 9.95 8.28
N LEU A 287 -20.48 10.63 8.61
CA LEU A 287 -20.67 11.51 9.77
C LEU A 287 -20.24 10.89 11.14
N GLU A 288 -20.04 9.57 11.19
CA GLU A 288 -19.63 8.80 12.37
C GLU A 288 -18.14 8.99 12.76
N ASP A 289 -17.27 9.35 11.80
CA ASP A 289 -15.83 9.57 12.07
C ASP A 289 -15.55 10.95 12.71
N GLN A 290 -16.52 11.85 12.65
CA GLN A 290 -16.40 13.24 13.09
C GLN A 290 -16.50 13.39 14.63
N ALA A 291 -17.12 12.44 15.33
CA ALA A 291 -17.26 12.45 16.78
C ALA A 291 -16.03 11.89 17.51
N LEU A 292 -15.29 10.97 16.88
CA LEU A 292 -14.13 10.31 17.49
C LEU A 292 -12.82 11.12 17.31
N GLY A 293 -12.71 11.88 16.21
CA GLY A 293 -11.54 12.73 15.92
C GLY A 293 -11.43 14.00 16.77
N ALA A 294 -12.51 14.44 17.42
CA ALA A 294 -12.50 15.62 18.30
C ALA A 294 -12.00 15.31 19.74
N MET A 295 -11.73 14.03 20.06
CA MET A 295 -11.29 13.60 21.40
C MET A 295 -9.81 13.17 21.46
N LEU A 296 -9.04 13.23 20.37
CA LEU A 296 -7.60 12.94 20.40
C LEU A 296 -6.77 14.15 19.98
N ASN A 297 -5.70 14.38 20.75
CA ASN A 297 -4.72 15.45 20.59
C ASN A 297 -4.19 15.50 19.12
N PRO A 298 -4.36 16.60 18.37
CA PRO A 298 -4.33 16.61 16.90
C PRO A 298 -2.91 16.64 16.27
N LEU A 299 -1.86 16.44 17.06
CA LEU A 299 -0.48 16.52 16.56
C LEU A 299 0.03 15.19 15.97
N ILE A 300 -0.67 14.08 16.22
CA ILE A 300 -0.35 12.75 15.67
C ILE A 300 -1.66 12.04 15.36
N ASP A 301 -1.93 11.80 14.08
CA ASP A 301 -3.05 10.99 13.63
C ASP A 301 -2.70 9.51 13.87
N TRP A 302 -3.27 8.91 14.93
CA TRP A 302 -3.03 7.51 15.30
C TRP A 302 -3.90 6.53 14.50
N SER A 303 -4.82 7.03 13.65
CA SER A 303 -5.71 6.17 12.86
C SER A 303 -4.92 5.21 11.96
N ASP A 304 -3.86 5.72 11.31
CA ASP A 304 -2.95 4.94 10.45
C ASP A 304 -2.19 3.82 11.21
N TYR A 305 -2.02 3.96 12.53
CA TYR A 305 -1.30 3.00 13.39
C TYR A 305 -2.23 2.03 14.13
N SER A 306 -3.54 2.29 14.14
CA SER A 306 -4.51 1.41 14.77
C SER A 306 -4.68 0.10 13.96
N VAL A 307 -4.85 -1.03 14.65
CA VAL A 307 -5.15 -2.30 13.99
C VAL A 307 -6.60 -2.27 13.55
N GLU A 308 -6.84 -1.94 12.29
CA GLU A 308 -8.19 -1.94 11.72
C GLU A 308 -8.78 -3.35 11.73
N LEU A 309 -10.08 -3.43 11.99
CA LEU A 309 -10.84 -4.68 11.93
C LEU A 309 -10.62 -5.42 10.59
N ALA A 310 -10.55 -4.68 9.48
CA ALA A 310 -10.30 -5.23 8.15
C ALA A 310 -9.01 -6.07 8.06
N THR A 311 -7.97 -5.70 8.83
CA THR A 311 -6.69 -6.41 8.87
C THR A 311 -6.66 -7.54 9.89
N ALA A 312 -7.51 -7.47 10.92
CA ALA A 312 -7.65 -8.52 11.94
C ALA A 312 -8.66 -9.63 11.56
N VAL A 313 -9.58 -9.36 10.62
CA VAL A 313 -10.60 -10.32 10.15
C VAL A 313 -9.99 -11.64 9.69
N GLY A 314 -8.81 -11.64 9.06
CA GLY A 314 -8.14 -12.86 8.63
C GLY A 314 -7.76 -13.79 9.78
N ILE A 315 -7.42 -13.23 10.95
CA ILE A 315 -7.09 -13.99 12.16
C ILE A 315 -8.35 -14.67 12.70
N PHE A 316 -9.49 -13.96 12.71
CA PHE A 316 -10.77 -14.53 13.13
C PHE A 316 -11.25 -15.64 12.19
N ILE A 317 -11.11 -15.45 10.87
CA ILE A 317 -11.43 -16.49 9.87
C ILE A 317 -10.58 -17.74 10.10
N ALA A 318 -9.27 -17.58 10.32
CA ALA A 318 -8.38 -18.70 10.60
C ALA A 318 -8.77 -19.46 11.88
N SER A 319 -9.16 -18.74 12.94
CA SER A 319 -9.66 -19.34 14.18
C SER A 319 -10.95 -20.15 13.96
N LEU A 320 -11.89 -19.60 13.19
CA LEU A 320 -13.17 -20.26 12.85
C LEU A 320 -12.96 -21.54 12.04
N ILE A 321 -12.04 -21.51 11.06
CA ILE A 321 -11.64 -22.70 10.31
C ILE A 321 -11.02 -23.75 11.24
N GLY A 322 -10.17 -23.33 12.18
CA GLY A 322 -9.60 -24.21 13.19
C GLY A 322 -10.67 -24.91 14.05
N LEU A 323 -11.64 -24.15 14.55
CA LEU A 323 -12.76 -24.71 15.33
C LEU A 323 -13.62 -25.68 14.51
N LEU A 324 -13.83 -25.40 13.22
CA LEU A 324 -14.57 -26.28 12.32
C LEU A 324 -13.83 -27.60 12.10
N ILE A 325 -12.51 -27.58 11.93
CA ILE A 325 -11.68 -28.79 11.85
C ILE A 325 -11.79 -29.60 13.15
N VAL A 326 -11.71 -28.94 14.31
CA VAL A 326 -11.87 -29.61 15.62
C VAL A 326 -13.23 -30.29 15.72
N LEU A 327 -14.30 -29.61 15.31
CA LEU A 327 -15.66 -30.17 15.31
C LEU A 327 -15.77 -31.39 14.38
N ILE A 328 -15.17 -31.35 13.20
CA ILE A 328 -15.10 -32.51 12.29
C ILE A 328 -14.34 -33.66 12.94
N THR A 329 -13.18 -33.40 13.56
CA THR A 329 -12.40 -34.46 14.22
C THR A 329 -13.16 -35.07 15.40
N LEU A 330 -13.88 -34.26 16.18
CA LEU A 330 -14.71 -34.73 17.28
C LEU A 330 -15.84 -35.63 16.78
N LEU A 331 -16.52 -35.25 15.69
CA LEU A 331 -17.56 -36.08 15.08
C LEU A 331 -17.00 -37.42 14.59
N VAL A 332 -15.83 -37.40 13.96
CA VAL A 332 -15.16 -38.63 13.50
C VAL A 332 -14.77 -39.52 14.69
N GLU A 333 -14.20 -38.96 15.75
CA GLU A 333 -13.85 -39.72 16.96
C GLU A 333 -15.08 -40.29 17.65
N TYR A 334 -16.18 -39.53 17.72
CA TYR A 334 -17.44 -39.99 18.28
C TYR A 334 -18.03 -41.17 17.48
N LEU A 335 -18.06 -41.07 16.14
CA LEU A 335 -18.54 -42.14 15.26
C LEU A 335 -17.66 -43.39 15.34
N LEU A 336 -16.34 -43.23 15.41
CA LEU A 336 -15.41 -44.35 15.58
C LEU A 336 -15.52 -44.98 16.97
N GLY A 337 -15.79 -44.17 18.01
CA GLY A 337 -16.05 -44.64 19.37
C GLY A 337 -17.28 -45.54 19.43
N ILE A 338 -18.40 -45.10 18.85
CA ILE A 338 -19.63 -45.89 18.72
C ILE A 338 -19.37 -47.18 17.93
N TYR A 339 -18.63 -47.10 16.82
CA TYR A 339 -18.31 -48.28 16.01
C TYR A 339 -17.49 -49.31 16.79
N LYS A 340 -16.58 -48.85 17.65
CA LYS A 340 -15.74 -49.71 18.48
C LYS A 340 -16.54 -50.38 19.60
N GLU A 341 -17.44 -49.66 20.25
CA GLU A 341 -18.35 -50.23 21.26
C GLU A 341 -19.33 -51.23 20.63
N ALA A 342 -19.89 -50.94 19.44
CA ALA A 342 -20.79 -51.85 18.73
C ALA A 342 -20.11 -53.14 18.22
N MET A 343 -18.79 -53.14 18.02
CA MET A 343 -18.03 -54.37 17.75
C MET A 343 -17.77 -55.19 19.01
N ILE A 344 -17.42 -54.54 20.13
CA ILE A 344 -17.17 -55.23 21.41
C ILE A 344 -18.43 -55.92 21.93
N ASP A 345 -19.61 -55.31 21.73
CA ASP A 345 -20.89 -55.90 22.16
C ASP A 345 -21.28 -57.15 21.33
N LYS A 346 -20.79 -57.27 20.08
CA LYS A 346 -20.96 -58.49 19.26
C LYS A 346 -20.09 -59.66 19.70
N ASP A 347 -18.93 -59.40 20.31
CA ASP A 347 -18.03 -60.45 20.80
C ASP A 347 -18.40 -60.93 22.22
N CYS A 348 -19.27 -60.22 22.95
CA CYS A 348 -19.73 -60.56 24.30
C CYS A 348 -20.97 -61.47 24.36
N HIS A 349 -21.56 -61.86 23.23
CA HIS A 349 -22.53 -62.96 23.19
C HIS A 349 -21.82 -64.25 22.74
N PRO A 350 -21.30 -65.08 23.65
CA PRO A 350 -21.02 -66.46 23.30
C PRO A 350 -22.37 -67.10 22.97
N VAL A 351 -22.48 -67.60 21.75
CA VAL A 351 -23.55 -68.49 21.32
C VAL A 351 -23.54 -69.68 22.27
N ILE A 352 -24.44 -69.67 23.27
CA ILE A 352 -24.82 -70.86 24.01
C ILE A 352 -25.71 -71.63 23.04
N LEU A 353 -25.12 -72.63 22.40
CA LEU A 353 -25.80 -73.68 21.63
C LEU A 353 -25.87 -74.93 22.50
#